data_AF-A0A081KD05-F1
#
_entry.id   AF-A0A081KD05-F1
#
_cell.length_a   1.000
_cell.length_b   1.000
_cell.length_c   1.000
_cell.angle_alpha   90.00
_cell.angle_beta   90.00
_cell.angle_gamma   90.00
#
_symmetry.space_group_name_H-M   'P 1'
#
loop_
_entity.id
_entity.type
_entity.pdbx_description
1 polymer ?
#
loop_
_entity_poly.entity_id
_entity_poly.type
_entity_poly.pdbx_seq_one_letter_code
_entity_poly.pdbx_strand_id
1 'polypeptide(L)'
;MHKTKGSGIENVLVVLDEYFWTQYKFQFTPDSTEPSSVFTPPNMKLFYVACSRTIKNLTVVKVVTSDEEKHLLATFPDFEKVVID
;
A
#
# COMPACT_ATOMS: atom_id res chain seq x y z
N MET A 1 -4.84 -5.31 11.13
CA MET A 1 -6.26 -4.99 11.37
C MET A 1 -7.14 -6.25 11.36
N HIS A 2 -7.16 -7.05 12.43
CA HIS A 2 -8.02 -8.26 12.50
C HIS A 2 -9.14 -8.15 13.56
N LYS A 3 -9.26 -7.00 14.24
CA LYS A 3 -10.18 -6.82 15.39
C LYS A 3 -11.01 -5.52 15.38
N THR A 4 -10.83 -4.65 14.40
CA THR A 4 -11.63 -3.43 14.24
C THR A 4 -12.81 -3.70 13.31
N LYS A 5 -13.98 -4.00 13.88
CA LYS A 5 -15.23 -4.21 13.11
C LYS A 5 -16.09 -2.94 13.16
N GLY A 6 -16.65 -2.55 12.01
CA GLY A 6 -17.87 -1.74 11.90
C GLY A 6 -17.74 -0.21 11.96
N SER A 7 -16.68 0.36 12.54
CA SER A 7 -16.50 1.81 12.59
C SER A 7 -15.46 2.32 11.59
N GLY A 8 -15.79 3.41 10.90
CA GLY A 8 -14.80 4.21 10.17
C GLY A 8 -13.81 4.86 11.14
N ILE A 9 -12.62 5.17 10.64
CA ILE A 9 -11.56 5.85 11.38
C ILE A 9 -11.40 7.24 10.76
N GLU A 10 -11.38 8.27 11.60
CA GLU A 10 -11.31 9.65 11.10
C GLU A 10 -10.05 9.92 10.27
N ASN A 11 -8.89 9.51 10.80
CA ASN A 11 -7.59 9.66 10.14
C ASN A 11 -6.80 8.35 10.23
N VAL A 12 -6.23 7.90 9.12
CA VAL A 12 -5.49 6.63 9.03
C VAL A 12 -4.11 6.85 8.43
N LEU A 13 -3.09 6.36 9.13
CA LEU A 13 -1.75 6.17 8.60
C LEU A 13 -1.53 4.69 8.33
N VAL A 14 -1.31 4.32 7.07
CA VAL A 14 -0.94 2.96 6.67
C VAL A 14 0.57 2.92 6.46
N VAL A 15 1.28 2.15 7.27
CA VAL A 15 2.68 1.83 7.03
C VAL A 15 2.73 0.50 6.29
N LEU A 16 3.11 0.54 5.01
CA LEU A 16 3.30 -0.64 4.17
C LEU A 16 4.74 -1.14 4.33
N ASP A 17 4.88 -2.14 5.21
CA ASP A 17 6.13 -2.85 5.46
C ASP A 17 5.86 -4.36 5.52
N GLU A 18 6.79 -5.14 5.01
CA GLU A 18 6.74 -6.61 4.89
C GLU A 18 7.57 -7.32 5.98
N TYR A 19 8.24 -6.57 6.87
CA TYR A 19 9.25 -7.11 7.80
C TYR A 19 8.81 -8.37 8.58
N PHE A 20 7.58 -8.43 9.08
CA PHE A 20 7.03 -9.62 9.77
C PHE A 20 6.02 -10.42 8.94
N TRP A 21 5.82 -10.06 7.68
CA TRP A 21 4.75 -10.54 6.81
C TRP A 21 5.32 -11.28 5.60
N THR A 22 6.12 -12.33 5.84
CA THR A 22 6.88 -13.05 4.81
C THR A 22 6.04 -13.67 3.68
N GLN A 23 4.75 -13.89 3.91
CA GLN A 23 3.80 -14.41 2.91
C GLN A 23 3.10 -13.32 2.08
N TYR A 24 3.33 -12.05 2.38
CA TYR A 24 2.74 -10.90 1.70
C TYR A 24 3.82 -10.10 1.00
N LYS A 25 3.50 -9.69 -0.22
CA LYS A 25 4.32 -8.80 -1.03
C LYS A 25 3.44 -7.66 -1.54
N PHE A 26 3.64 -6.46 -1.03
CA PHE A 26 2.92 -5.24 -1.38
C PHE A 26 3.64 -4.50 -2.50
N GLN A 27 3.98 -5.17 -3.60
CA GLN A 27 4.74 -4.56 -4.70
C GLN A 27 3.80 -3.93 -5.74
N PHE A 28 4.14 -2.73 -6.20
CA PHE A 28 3.46 -2.04 -7.30
C PHE A 28 4.33 -2.14 -8.56
N THR A 29 4.00 -3.04 -9.49
CA THR A 29 4.78 -3.24 -10.73
C THR A 29 3.96 -2.97 -11.99
N PRO A 30 4.59 -2.41 -13.04
CA PRO A 30 3.96 -2.18 -14.35
C PRO A 30 3.88 -3.43 -15.25
N ASP A 31 4.68 -4.48 -15.01
CA ASP A 31 4.74 -5.65 -15.89
C ASP A 31 3.53 -6.57 -15.73
N SER A 32 2.65 -6.54 -16.73
CA SER A 32 1.49 -7.44 -16.88
C SER A 32 1.69 -8.44 -18.02
N THR A 33 2.87 -9.05 -18.15
CA THR A 33 3.11 -10.16 -19.07
C THR A 33 2.82 -11.54 -18.46
N GLU A 34 2.70 -11.62 -17.14
CA GLU A 34 2.15 -12.78 -16.43
C GLU A 34 0.72 -12.46 -15.98
N PRO A 35 -0.27 -13.32 -16.24
CA PRO A 35 -1.59 -13.12 -15.66
C PRO A 35 -1.49 -13.24 -14.14
N SER A 36 -1.56 -12.11 -13.45
CA SER A 36 -2.07 -12.00 -12.06
C SER A 36 -1.28 -12.69 -10.93
N SER A 37 -0.01 -12.36 -10.68
CA SER A 37 0.65 -12.86 -9.45
C SER A 37 1.37 -11.82 -8.58
N VAL A 38 1.54 -10.57 -9.02
CA VAL A 38 2.04 -9.49 -8.14
C VAL A 38 0.90 -8.82 -7.35
N PHE A 39 -0.32 -8.85 -7.90
CA PHE A 39 -1.56 -8.40 -7.27
C PHE A 39 -2.38 -9.60 -6.79
N THR A 40 -1.83 -10.45 -5.93
CA THR A 40 -2.65 -11.54 -5.38
C THR A 40 -3.80 -10.95 -4.54
N PRO A 41 -5.03 -11.48 -4.66
CA PRO A 41 -6.19 -10.98 -3.95
C PRO A 41 -5.99 -10.77 -2.43
N PRO A 42 -5.23 -11.61 -1.69
CA PRO A 42 -5.06 -11.43 -0.24
C PRO A 42 -4.29 -10.16 0.15
N ASN A 43 -3.18 -9.85 -0.54
CA ASN A 43 -2.31 -8.70 -0.20
C ASN A 43 -3.08 -7.40 -0.46
N MET A 44 -3.68 -7.28 -1.65
CA MET A 44 -4.46 -6.10 -2.01
C MET A 44 -5.73 -5.97 -1.19
N LYS A 45 -6.35 -7.09 -0.77
CA LYS A 45 -7.50 -7.05 0.14
C LYS A 45 -7.12 -6.45 1.49
N LEU A 46 -5.95 -6.79 2.04
CA LEU A 46 -5.50 -6.21 3.30
C LEU A 46 -5.22 -4.72 3.18
N PHE A 47 -4.50 -4.32 2.12
CA PHE A 47 -4.24 -2.91 1.86
C PHE A 47 -5.54 -2.12 1.64
N TYR A 48 -6.46 -2.67 0.84
CA TYR A 48 -7.79 -2.10 0.61
C TYR A 48 -8.58 -1.95 1.91
N VAL A 49 -8.65 -2.98 2.75
CA VAL A 49 -9.37 -2.93 4.03
C VAL A 49 -8.73 -1.92 4.99
N ALA A 50 -7.41 -1.77 4.95
CA ALA A 50 -6.72 -0.77 5.76
C ALA A 50 -7.07 0.66 5.32
N CYS A 51 -7.09 0.93 4.01
CA CYS A 51 -7.36 2.25 3.46
C CYS A 51 -8.84 2.64 3.51
N SER A 52 -9.74 1.72 3.11
CA SER A 52 -11.18 1.97 2.90
C SER A 52 -11.96 2.32 4.17
N ARG A 53 -11.34 2.20 5.34
CA ARG A 53 -11.97 2.59 6.61
C ARG A 53 -11.79 4.08 6.95
N THR A 54 -11.01 4.81 6.17
CA THR A 54 -10.71 6.21 6.44
C THR A 54 -11.87 7.13 6.09
N ILE A 55 -12.16 8.12 6.95
CA ILE A 55 -13.24 9.08 6.74
C ILE A 55 -12.72 10.41 6.19
N LYS A 56 -11.63 10.95 6.75
CA LYS A 56 -11.10 12.28 6.39
C LYS A 56 -9.73 12.19 5.75
N ASN A 57 -8.71 11.74 6.49
CA ASN A 57 -7.31 11.82 6.03
C ASN A 57 -6.67 10.44 5.98
N LEU A 58 -6.27 10.01 4.78
CA LEU A 58 -5.51 8.78 4.54
C LEU A 58 -4.09 9.15 4.12
N THR A 59 -3.09 8.63 4.82
CA THR A 59 -1.69 8.71 4.41
C THR A 59 -1.12 7.30 4.35
N VAL A 60 -0.43 6.99 3.26
CA VAL A 60 0.25 5.70 3.07
C VAL A 60 1.75 5.97 2.99
N VAL A 61 2.51 5.32 3.86
CA VAL A 61 3.97 5.39 3.88
C VAL A 61 4.52 4.03 3.49
N LYS A 62 5.43 4.03 2.54
CA LYS A 62 6.08 2.82 2.04
C LYS A 62 7.57 3.10 1.80
N VAL A 63 8.42 2.16 2.20
CA VAL A 63 9.82 2.13 1.74
C VAL A 63 9.82 1.54 0.34
N VAL A 64 10.33 2.30 -0.63
CA VAL A 64 10.29 1.96 -2.05
C VAL A 64 11.68 1.81 -2.62
N THR A 65 11.83 0.94 -3.60
CA THR A 65 13.06 0.88 -4.42
C THR A 65 13.01 1.93 -5.52
N SER A 66 14.17 2.27 -6.11
CA SER A 66 14.25 3.27 -7.19
C SER A 66 13.39 2.92 -8.42
N ASP A 67 13.16 1.63 -8.68
CA ASP A 67 12.32 1.18 -9.80
C ASP A 67 10.83 1.35 -9.48
N GLU A 68 10.42 1.05 -8.24
CA GLU A 68 9.04 1.23 -7.80
C GLU A 68 8.68 2.71 -7.65
N GLU A 69 9.62 3.55 -7.21
CA GLU A 69 9.47 5.01 -7.11
C GLU A 69 8.97 5.62 -8.43
N LYS A 70 9.59 5.27 -9.56
CA LYS A 70 9.19 5.78 -10.89
C LYS A 70 7.75 5.40 -11.24
N HIS A 71 7.36 4.17 -10.94
CA HIS A 71 6.01 3.69 -11.22
C HIS A 71 4.98 4.37 -10.31
N LEU A 72 5.28 4.55 -9.03
CA LEU A 72 4.41 5.23 -8.09
C LEU A 72 4.21 6.70 -8.44
N LEU A 73 5.30 7.41 -8.79
CA LEU A 73 5.22 8.80 -9.27
C LEU A 73 4.37 8.93 -10.55
N ALA A 74 4.43 7.94 -11.45
CA ALA A 74 3.61 7.94 -12.66
C ALA A 74 2.13 7.59 -12.39
N THR A 75 1.86 6.77 -11.37
CA THR A 75 0.51 6.24 -11.08
C THR A 75 -0.27 7.15 -10.13
N PHE A 76 0.40 7.76 -9.17
CA PHE A 76 -0.20 8.57 -8.10
C PHE A 76 0.37 9.99 -8.15
N PRO A 77 -0.38 10.97 -8.69
CA PRO A 77 0.09 12.35 -8.86
C PRO A 77 0.54 13.03 -7.56
N ASP A 78 -0.07 12.67 -6.44
CA ASP A 78 0.21 13.23 -5.12
C ASP A 78 1.25 12.41 -4.33
N PHE A 79 1.94 11.46 -4.98
CA PHE A 79 3.00 10.71 -4.32
C PHE A 79 4.24 11.58 -4.13
N GLU A 80 4.67 11.72 -2.89
CA GLU A 80 5.84 12.49 -2.51
C GLU A 80 6.92 11.58 -1.92
N LYS A 81 8.17 11.76 -2.37
CA LYS A 81 9.33 11.11 -1.77
C LYS A 81 9.83 11.93 -0.59
N VAL A 82 9.86 11.31 0.58
CA VAL A 82 10.50 11.87 1.77
C VAL A 82 11.86 11.20 1.95
N VAL A 83 12.93 12.00 1.93
CA VAL A 83 14.29 11.55 2.27
C VAL A 83 14.46 11.64 3.79
N ILE A 84 14.96 10.56 4.40
CA ILE A 84 15.27 10.51 5.83
C ILE A 84 16.79 10.56 5.95
N ASP A 85 17.29 11.52 6.73
CA ASP A 85 18.71 11.74 7.01
C ASP A 85 19.29 10.73 8.03
#